data_AF-A0A4R0JK70-F1
#
_entry.id   AF-A0A4R0JK70-F1
#
_cell.length_a   1.000
_cell.length_b   1.000
_cell.length_c   1.000
_cell.angle_alpha   90.00
_cell.angle_beta   90.00
_cell.angle_gamma   90.00
#
_symmetry.space_group_name_H-M   'P 1'
#
loop_
_entity.id
_entity.type
_entity.pdbx_description
1 polymer ?
#
loop_
_entity_poly.entity_id
_entity_poly.type
_entity_poly.pdbx_seq_one_letter_code
_entity_poly.pdbx_strand_id
1 'polypeptide(L)'
;MTDEPFETSENARRDRREHGGASSLRPDDDELARRTEQERVEAGIDDYDPDDVPPATDEPVPTDLTESEDYQEAEAEFRREESEGEVYPLTEKHPFPPSHYDRS
;
A
#
# COMPACT_ATOMS: atom_id res chain seq x y z
N MET A 1 37.70 -23.97 -18.96
CA MET A 1 37.24 -22.77 -18.24
C MET A 1 37.81 -22.89 -16.84
N THR A 2 38.62 -21.92 -16.43
CA THR A 2 39.33 -21.95 -15.14
C THR A 2 38.40 -21.40 -14.06
N ASP A 3 38.23 -22.17 -12.99
CA ASP A 3 37.50 -21.78 -11.78
C ASP A 3 38.43 -20.92 -10.92
N GLU A 4 38.20 -19.60 -10.90
CA GLU A 4 38.86 -18.71 -9.94
C GLU A 4 37.84 -18.23 -8.91
N PRO A 5 38.03 -18.49 -7.60
CA PRO A 5 37.21 -17.88 -6.58
C PRO A 5 37.63 -16.41 -6.39
N PHE A 6 36.72 -15.47 -6.64
CA PHE A 6 36.94 -14.09 -6.24
C PHE A 6 36.75 -13.97 -4.73
N GLU A 7 37.84 -13.78 -3.98
CA GLU A 7 37.78 -13.48 -2.55
C GLU A 7 37.13 -12.12 -2.31
N THR A 8 35.91 -12.10 -1.79
CA THR A 8 35.30 -10.88 -1.25
C THR A 8 35.80 -10.67 0.19
N SER A 9 37.05 -10.23 0.36
CA SER A 9 37.56 -9.84 1.68
C SER A 9 37.00 -8.48 2.10
N GLU A 10 35.68 -8.40 2.28
CA GLU A 10 35.02 -7.21 2.79
C GLU A 10 35.21 -7.15 4.31
N ASN A 11 36.34 -6.59 4.75
CA ASN A 11 36.52 -6.11 6.12
C ASN A 11 35.67 -4.84 6.35
N ALA A 12 34.36 -4.92 6.11
CA ALA A 12 33.42 -3.87 6.47
C ALA A 12 33.28 -3.87 7.99
N ARG A 13 33.84 -2.86 8.65
CA ARG A 13 33.66 -2.63 10.09
C ARG A 13 32.16 -2.49 10.37
N ARG A 14 31.58 -3.46 11.07
CA ARG A 14 30.17 -3.47 11.51
C ARG A 14 29.93 -2.56 12.72
N ASP A 15 30.54 -1.37 12.78
CA ASP A 15 30.13 -0.41 13.80
C ASP A 15 28.89 0.36 13.31
N ARG A 16 27.75 -0.33 13.34
CA ARG A 16 26.41 0.16 12.98
C ARG A 16 25.69 0.72 14.22
N ARG A 17 26.41 1.33 15.17
CA ARG A 17 25.82 1.81 16.43
C ARG A 17 25.19 3.18 16.35
N GLU A 18 25.40 3.92 15.28
CA GLU A 18 24.80 5.25 15.12
C GLU A 18 23.84 5.27 13.93
N HIS A 19 22.60 4.87 14.20
CA HIS A 19 21.49 5.23 13.32
C HIS A 19 21.23 6.73 13.50
N GLY A 20 21.70 7.52 12.54
CA GLY A 20 21.36 8.92 12.27
C GLY A 20 20.63 9.64 13.41
N GLY A 21 21.38 10.10 14.40
CA GLY A 21 20.87 10.94 15.48
C GLY A 21 20.46 12.31 14.94
N ALA A 22 19.30 12.41 14.30
CA ALA A 22 18.68 13.68 13.91
C ALA A 22 18.01 14.40 15.10
N SER A 23 18.21 13.92 16.32
CA SER A 23 17.70 14.56 17.53
C SER A 23 18.24 15.99 17.72
N SER A 24 19.42 16.30 17.19
CA SER A 24 20.03 17.65 17.18
C SER A 24 19.63 18.51 15.98
N LEU A 25 18.87 17.97 15.02
CA LEU A 25 18.39 18.66 13.82
C LEU A 25 16.88 18.95 13.88
N ARG A 26 16.21 18.62 14.99
CA ARG A 26 14.81 18.98 15.19
C ARG A 26 14.73 20.49 15.34
N PRO A 27 14.03 21.21 14.44
CA PRO A 27 13.77 22.63 14.63
C PRO A 27 13.01 22.84 15.94
N ASP A 28 13.12 24.04 16.51
CA ASP A 28 12.40 24.41 17.72
C ASP A 28 10.88 24.34 17.46
N ASP A 29 10.17 23.55 18.25
CA ASP A 29 8.72 23.34 18.09
C ASP A 29 7.92 24.65 18.28
N ASP A 30 8.38 25.56 19.16
CA ASP A 30 7.75 26.87 19.37
C ASP A 30 7.99 27.80 18.18
N GLU A 31 9.15 27.71 17.54
CA GLU A 31 9.45 28.45 16.30
C GLU A 31 8.58 27.94 15.15
N LEU A 32 8.48 26.62 15.00
CA LEU A 32 7.62 25.99 14.00
C LEU A 32 6.17 26.40 14.18
N ALA A 33 5.64 26.33 15.41
CA ALA A 33 4.26 26.72 15.70
C ALA A 33 3.99 28.19 15.34
N ARG A 34 4.90 29.11 15.70
CA ARG A 34 4.77 30.54 15.36
C ARG A 34 4.78 30.76 13.85
N ARG A 35 5.68 30.08 13.13
CA ARG A 35 5.80 30.20 11.68
C ARG A 35 4.55 29.69 10.98
N THR A 36 4.02 28.54 11.39
CA THR A 36 2.77 28.00 10.85
C THR A 36 1.61 28.96 11.06
N GLU A 37 1.50 29.59 12.23
CA GLU A 37 0.45 30.60 12.47
C GLU A 37 0.62 31.84 11.58
N GLN A 38 1.84 32.33 11.42
CA GLN A 38 2.11 33.45 10.51
C GLN A 38 1.72 33.11 9.06
N GLU A 39 2.06 31.91 8.61
CA GLU A 39 1.72 31.43 7.27
C GLU A 39 0.18 31.29 7.10
N ARG A 40 -0.53 30.83 8.13
CA ARG A 40 -2.01 30.79 8.13
C ARG A 40 -2.63 32.17 8.03
N VAL A 41 -2.14 33.13 8.81
CA VAL A 41 -2.60 34.53 8.79
C VAL A 41 -2.33 35.19 7.44
N GLU A 42 -1.13 35.01 6.88
CA GLU A 42 -0.77 35.55 5.56
C GLU A 42 -1.61 34.94 4.44
N ALA A 43 -1.86 33.63 4.51
CA ALA A 43 -2.71 32.93 3.55
C ALA A 43 -4.21 33.19 3.76
N GLY A 44 -4.60 33.85 4.87
CA GLY A 44 -6.00 34.05 5.25
C GLY A 44 -6.75 32.74 5.44
N ILE A 45 -6.07 31.69 5.91
CA ILE A 45 -6.66 30.36 6.13
C ILE A 45 -7.30 30.34 7.51
N ASP A 46 -8.63 30.28 7.52
CA ASP A 46 -9.42 30.07 8.73
C ASP A 46 -9.28 28.62 9.27
N ASP A 47 -9.71 28.41 10.51
CA ASP A 47 -9.80 27.06 11.08
C ASP A 47 -10.80 26.21 10.30
N TYR A 48 -10.54 24.90 10.24
CA TYR A 48 -11.44 23.96 9.59
C TYR A 48 -12.81 23.96 10.29
N ASP A 49 -13.85 24.35 9.56
CA ASP A 49 -15.25 24.22 9.95
C ASP A 49 -15.91 23.09 9.14
N PRO A 50 -16.41 22.00 9.78
CA PRO A 50 -17.12 20.94 9.06
C PRO A 50 -18.40 21.44 8.36
N ASP A 51 -18.98 22.56 8.79
CA ASP A 51 -20.16 23.16 8.15
C ASP A 51 -19.80 23.91 6.86
N ASP A 52 -18.54 24.32 6.67
CA ASP A 52 -18.02 24.93 5.43
C ASP A 52 -17.66 23.88 4.35
N VAL A 53 -17.69 22.59 4.69
CA VAL A 53 -17.45 21.51 3.73
C VAL A 53 -18.72 21.28 2.91
N PRO A 54 -18.70 21.52 1.58
CA PRO A 54 -19.85 21.20 0.74
C PRO A 54 -20.18 19.71 0.83
N PRO A 55 -21.45 19.31 0.70
CA PRO A 55 -21.83 17.91 0.73
C PRO A 55 -21.11 17.14 -0.38
N ALA A 56 -20.82 15.87 -0.11
CA ALA A 56 -20.27 14.95 -1.09
C ALA A 56 -21.15 14.93 -2.35
N THR A 57 -20.52 15.09 -3.51
CA THR A 57 -21.20 15.10 -4.82
C THR A 57 -21.08 13.78 -5.56
N ASP A 58 -20.22 12.88 -5.10
CA ASP A 58 -20.08 11.53 -5.59
C ASP A 58 -21.32 10.67 -5.26
N GLU A 59 -21.60 9.72 -6.15
CA GLU A 59 -22.63 8.74 -5.90
C GLU A 59 -22.18 7.81 -4.77
N PRO A 60 -23.06 7.45 -3.83
CA PRO A 60 -22.71 6.55 -2.75
C PRO A 60 -22.31 5.19 -3.33
N VAL A 61 -21.09 4.77 -3.03
CA VAL A 61 -20.62 3.43 -3.39
C VAL A 61 -21.23 2.38 -2.44
N PRO A 62 -21.39 1.12 -2.88
CA PRO A 62 -21.81 0.03 -2.02
C PRO A 62 -20.89 -0.07 -0.80
N THR A 63 -21.46 -0.10 0.40
CA THR A 63 -20.70 -0.34 1.63
C THR A 63 -20.24 -1.79 1.75
N ASP A 64 -21.02 -2.71 1.18
CA ASP A 64 -20.66 -4.11 1.03
C ASP A 64 -20.03 -4.31 -0.35
N LEU A 65 -18.74 -4.67 -0.37
CA LEU A 65 -18.01 -4.93 -1.61
C LEU A 65 -18.62 -6.08 -2.42
N THR A 66 -19.31 -7.02 -1.76
CA THR A 66 -19.93 -8.15 -2.45
C THR A 66 -21.13 -7.74 -3.33
N GLU A 67 -21.69 -6.55 -3.07
CA GLU A 67 -22.77 -5.96 -3.85
C GLU A 67 -22.28 -5.16 -5.06
N SER A 68 -20.97 -4.90 -5.17
CA SER A 68 -20.40 -4.19 -6.32
C SER A 68 -20.50 -4.99 -7.62
N GLU A 69 -20.68 -4.31 -8.75
CA GLU A 69 -20.74 -4.94 -10.07
C GLU A 69 -19.47 -5.73 -10.38
N ASP A 70 -18.30 -5.12 -10.11
CA ASP A 70 -16.98 -5.76 -10.32
C ASP A 70 -16.87 -7.08 -9.55
N TYR A 71 -17.34 -7.13 -8.30
CA TYR A 71 -17.32 -8.35 -7.50
C TYR A 71 -18.28 -9.41 -8.04
N GLN A 72 -19.50 -9.02 -8.41
CA GLN A 72 -20.49 -9.95 -8.94
C GLN A 72 -20.06 -10.54 -10.29
N GLU A 73 -19.44 -9.73 -11.15
CA GLU A 73 -18.88 -10.18 -12.42
C GLU A 73 -17.72 -11.17 -12.17
N ALA A 74 -16.77 -10.82 -11.31
CA ALA A 74 -15.65 -11.69 -10.97
C ALA A 74 -16.12 -13.02 -10.36
N GLU A 75 -17.11 -12.99 -9.47
CA GLU A 75 -17.70 -14.18 -8.85
C GLU A 75 -18.46 -15.05 -9.87
N ALA A 76 -19.12 -14.43 -10.86
CA ALA A 76 -19.77 -15.15 -11.94
C ALA A 76 -18.74 -15.81 -12.88
N GLU A 77 -17.63 -15.14 -13.17
CA GLU A 77 -16.51 -15.69 -13.93
C GLU A 77 -15.86 -16.85 -13.19
N PHE A 78 -15.51 -16.67 -11.91
CA PHE A 78 -14.93 -17.72 -11.08
C PHE A 78 -15.81 -18.97 -11.03
N ARG A 79 -17.12 -18.80 -10.87
CA ARG A 79 -18.10 -19.91 -10.89
C ARG A 79 -18.12 -20.65 -12.24
N ARG A 80 -18.00 -19.92 -13.35
CA ARG A 80 -17.92 -20.53 -14.68
C ARG A 80 -16.64 -21.36 -14.79
N GLU A 81 -15.49 -20.81 -14.40
CA GLU A 81 -14.20 -21.50 -14.45
C GLU A 81 -14.14 -22.72 -13.53
N GLU A 82 -14.74 -22.66 -12.34
CA GLU A 82 -14.89 -23.83 -11.46
C GLU A 82 -15.74 -24.92 -12.12
N SER A 83 -16.80 -24.54 -12.84
CA SER A 83 -17.64 -25.50 -13.56
C SER A 83 -16.95 -26.12 -14.78
N GLU A 84 -16.05 -25.37 -15.41
CA GLU A 84 -15.19 -25.83 -16.51
C GLU A 84 -13.99 -26.65 -15.97
N GLY A 85 -13.72 -26.57 -14.66
CA GLY A 85 -12.62 -27.27 -13.98
C GLY A 85 -11.26 -26.59 -14.15
N GLU A 86 -11.24 -25.36 -14.65
CA GLU A 86 -10.01 -24.57 -14.85
C GLU A 86 -9.43 -24.08 -13.51
N VAL A 87 -10.31 -23.77 -12.55
CA VAL A 87 -9.94 -23.41 -11.18
C VAL A 87 -10.64 -24.33 -10.18
N TYR A 88 -9.97 -24.59 -9.07
CA TYR A 88 -10.49 -25.46 -8.01
C TYR A 88 -9.87 -25.08 -6.66
N PRO A 89 -10.59 -25.32 -5.54
CA PRO A 89 -10.04 -25.12 -4.21
C PRO A 89 -8.87 -26.09 -3.95
N LEU A 90 -7.85 -25.60 -3.23
CA LEU A 90 -6.73 -26.43 -2.83
C LEU A 90 -7.19 -27.46 -1.80
N THR A 91 -6.95 -28.74 -2.09
CA THR A 91 -7.34 -29.89 -1.26
C THR A 91 -6.20 -30.91 -1.19
N GLU A 92 -6.30 -31.95 -0.37
CA GLU A 92 -5.28 -33.03 -0.37
C GLU A 92 -5.11 -33.71 -1.74
N LYS A 93 -6.18 -33.75 -2.55
CA LYS A 93 -6.15 -34.29 -3.92
C LYS A 93 -5.62 -33.29 -4.94
N HIS A 94 -5.82 -32.01 -4.68
CA HIS A 94 -5.33 -30.90 -5.49
C HIS A 94 -4.50 -29.94 -4.60
N PRO A 95 -3.33 -30.39 -4.13
CA PRO A 95 -2.53 -29.63 -3.17
C PRO A 95 -1.85 -28.41 -3.79
N PHE A 96 -1.86 -28.32 -5.12
CA PHE A 96 -1.22 -27.26 -5.90
C PHE A 96 -2.22 -26.65 -6.90
N PRO A 97 -2.05 -25.37 -7.24
CA PRO A 97 -2.85 -24.72 -8.27
C PRO A 97 -2.66 -25.40 -9.64
N PRO A 98 -3.56 -25.15 -10.61
CA PRO A 98 -3.42 -25.68 -11.96
C PRO A 98 -2.07 -25.28 -12.56
N SER A 99 -1.43 -26.19 -13.31
CA SER A 99 -0.16 -25.89 -13.96
C SER A 99 -0.31 -24.98 -15.19
N HIS A 100 -1.52 -24.92 -15.76
CA HIS A 100 -1.89 -24.08 -16.89
C HIS A 100 -3.33 -23.58 -16.70
N TYR A 101 -3.59 -22.36 -17.18
CA TYR A 101 -4.93 -21.81 -17.33
C TYR A 101 -5.22 -21.83 -18.83
N ASP A 102 -6.30 -22.48 -19.27
CA ASP A 102 -6.53 -22.78 -20.68
C ASP A 102 -6.93 -21.52 -21.50
N ARG A 103 -7.22 -20.40 -20.83
CA ARG A 103 -7.34 -19.05 -21.41
C ARG A 103 -6.07 -18.23 -21.16
N SER A 104 -5.14 -18.20 -22.13
CA SER A 104 -4.02 -17.25 -22.16
C SER A 104 -3.85 -16.63 -23.54
#